data_AF-A0A316J8C8-F1
#
_entry.id   AF-A0A316J8C8-F1
#
_cell.length_a   1.000
_cell.length_b   1.000
_cell.length_c   1.000
_cell.angle_alpha   90.00
_cell.angle_beta   90.00
_cell.angle_gamma   90.00
#
_symmetry.space_group_name_H-M   'P 1'
#
loop_
_entity.id
_entity.type
_entity.pdbx_description
1 polymer ?
#
loop_
_entity_poly.entity_id
_entity_poly.type
_entity_poly.pdbx_seq_one_letter_code
_entity_poly.pdbx_strand_id
1 'polypeptide(L)' 'MHMENANIDLPAIRRALKLTQTQLAQMAGVNLSTVWRWENEGLPTRGPAKAFIDRLALDASPKPRKEARSGVAV' A
#
# COMPACT_ATOMS: atom_id res chain seq x y z
N MET A 1 -21.25 -12.02 3.41
CA MET A 1 -20.45 -11.04 2.66
C MET A 1 -18.98 -11.38 2.83
N HIS A 2 -18.38 -12.10 1.88
CA HIS A 2 -16.92 -12.19 1.77
C HIS A 2 -16.50 -11.05 0.85
N MET A 3 -15.93 -9.99 1.44
CA MET A 3 -15.33 -8.92 0.65
C MET A 3 -14.12 -9.51 -0.07
N GLU A 4 -14.22 -9.50 -1.39
CA GLU A 4 -13.27 -10.10 -2.32
C GLU A 4 -11.86 -9.58 -2.09
N ASN A 5 -10.91 -10.51 -2.25
CA ASN A 5 -9.49 -10.27 -2.15
C ASN A 5 -9.07 -9.22 -3.19
N ALA A 6 -8.99 -7.96 -2.77
CA ALA A 6 -8.14 -7.02 -3.47
C ALA A 6 -6.74 -7.65 -3.47
N ASN A 7 -6.24 -8.02 -4.65
CA ASN A 7 -4.88 -8.50 -4.81
C ASN A 7 -3.94 -7.30 -4.59
N ILE A 8 -3.67 -7.00 -3.32
CA ILE A 8 -2.83 -5.89 -2.92
C ILE A 8 -1.39 -6.26 -3.24
N ASP A 9 -0.79 -5.53 -4.18
CA ASP A 9 0.65 -5.61 -4.45
C ASP A 9 1.39 -4.69 -3.47
N LEU A 10 1.74 -5.24 -2.31
CA LEU A 10 2.47 -4.52 -1.26
C LEU A 10 3.83 -3.98 -1.75
N PRO A 11 4.65 -4.73 -2.53
CA PRO A 11 5.86 -4.18 -3.15
C PRO A 11 5.61 -2.93 -4.00
N ALA A 12 4.57 -2.93 -4.85
CA ALA A 12 4.24 -1.80 -5.70
C ALA A 12 3.80 -0.57 -4.88
N ILE A 13 2.93 -0.79 -3.88
CA ILE A 13 2.49 0.26 -2.94
C ILE A 13 3.68 0.89 -2.23
N ARG A 14 4.57 0.06 -1.67
CA ARG A 14 5.77 0.53 -0.96
C ARG A 14 6.65 1.38 -1.87
N ARG A 15 6.88 0.95 -3.12
CA ARG A 15 7.69 1.68 -4.11
C ARG A 15 7.02 2.99 -4.52
N ALA A 16 5.70 3.02 -4.71
CA ALA A 16 4.95 4.24 -5.00
C ALA A 16 5.09 5.29 -3.88
N LEU A 17 5.12 4.83 -2.63
CA LEU A 17 5.36 5.64 -1.45
C LEU A 17 6.85 5.92 -1.17
N LYS A 18 7.77 5.44 -2.03
CA LYS A 18 9.24 5.57 -1.88
C LYS A 18 9.78 5.03 -0.56
N LEU A 19 9.18 3.97 -0.05
CA LEU A 19 9.59 3.31 1.19
C LEU A 19 10.58 2.16 0.93
N THR A 20 11.55 2.01 1.81
CA THR A 20 12.33 0.75 1.95
C THR A 20 11.53 -0.27 2.76
N GLN A 21 11.88 -1.56 2.68
CA GLN A 21 11.24 -2.59 3.51
C GLN A 21 11.46 -2.30 5.02
N THR A 22 12.64 -1.79 5.40
CA THR A 22 12.94 -1.41 6.79
C THR A 22 12.06 -0.28 7.29
N GLN A 23 11.83 0.76 6.49
CA GLN A 23 10.92 1.86 6.86
C GLN A 23 9.48 1.36 6.97
N LEU A 24 9.03 0.51 6.04
CA LEU A 24 7.71 -0.12 6.14
C LEU A 24 7.58 -0.95 7.43
N ALA A 25 8.61 -1.71 7.80
CA ALA A 25 8.63 -2.50 9.03
C ALA A 25 8.52 -1.62 10.28
N GLN A 26 9.28 -0.51 10.32
CA GLN A 26 9.22 0.46 11.41
C GLN A 26 7.84 1.11 11.52
N MET A 27 7.23 1.50 10.40
CA MET A 27 5.88 2.09 10.37
C MET A 27 4.81 1.10 10.84
N ALA A 28 4.96 -0.19 10.48
CA ALA A 28 4.04 -1.24 10.86
C ALA A 28 4.27 -1.77 12.29
N GLY A 29 5.39 -1.42 12.93
CA GLY A 29 5.78 -1.95 14.24
C GLY A 29 6.14 -3.44 14.21
N VAL A 30 6.69 -3.95 13.09
CA VAL A 30 7.06 -5.37 12.91
C VAL A 30 8.53 -5.51 12.52
N ASN A 31 9.03 -6.75 12.50
CA ASN A 31 10.38 -7.04 12.03
C ASN A 31 10.48 -6.94 10.49
N LEU A 32 11.66 -6.59 9.97
CA LEU A 32 11.96 -6.61 8.54
C LEU A 32 11.62 -7.96 7.88
N SER A 33 11.89 -9.08 8.54
CA SER A 33 11.56 -10.43 8.04
C SER A 33 10.04 -10.64 7.86
N THR A 34 9.22 -9.96 8.66
CA THR A 34 7.76 -10.01 8.54
C THR A 34 7.30 -9.29 7.27
N VAL A 35 7.90 -8.13 6.95
CA VAL A 35 7.64 -7.42 5.70
C VAL A 35 8.10 -8.25 4.50
N TRP A 36 9.27 -8.88 4.58
CA TRP A 36 9.72 -9.78 3.52
C TRP A 36 8.73 -10.92 3.28
N ARG A 37 8.21 -11.57 4.34
CA ARG A 37 7.18 -12.61 4.21
C ARG A 37 5.90 -12.07 3.59
N TRP A 38 5.45 -10.88 3.98
CA TRP A 38 4.27 -10.26 3.37
C TRP A 38 4.42 -10.05 1.86
N GLU A 39 5.60 -9.61 1.42
CA GLU A 39 5.88 -9.35 0.00
C GLU A 39 6.10 -10.62 -0.83
N ASN A 40 6.51 -11.74 -0.22
CA ASN A 40 6.90 -12.96 -0.96
C ASN A 40 5.99 -14.17 -0.70
N GLU A 41 5.47 -14.34 0.51
CA GLU A 41 4.67 -15.49 0.94
C GLU A 41 3.18 -15.15 1.05
N GLY A 42 2.83 -13.88 1.14
CA GLY A 42 1.45 -13.40 1.14
C GLY A 42 1.07 -12.54 2.34
N LEU A 43 -0.01 -11.80 2.17
CA LEU A 43 -0.46 -10.80 3.12
C LEU A 43 -1.30 -11.41 4.26
N PRO A 44 -1.26 -10.81 5.47
CA PRO A 44 -2.19 -11.17 6.52
C PRO A 44 -3.61 -10.91 6.06
N THR A 45 -4.51 -11.86 6.29
CA THR A 45 -5.91 -11.77 5.85
C THR A 45 -6.80 -11.02 6.83
N ARG A 46 -6.36 -10.85 8.09
CA ARG A 46 -7.14 -10.24 9.18
C ARG A 46 -6.24 -9.53 10.20
N GLY A 47 -6.86 -8.76 11.08
CA GLY A 47 -6.21 -8.14 12.23
C GLY A 47 -5.50 -6.81 11.93
N PRO A 48 -4.73 -6.28 12.90
CA PRO A 48 -4.12 -4.95 12.79
C PRO A 48 -3.18 -4.80 11.60
N ALA A 49 -2.42 -5.83 11.26
CA ALA A 49 -1.51 -5.81 10.11
C ALA A 49 -2.26 -5.66 8.79
N LYS A 50 -3.39 -6.35 8.61
CA LYS A 50 -4.24 -6.19 7.43
C LYS A 50 -4.82 -4.78 7.35
N ALA A 51 -5.34 -4.25 8.45
CA ALA A 51 -5.88 -2.89 8.49
C ALA A 51 -4.81 -1.82 8.18
N PHE A 52 -3.57 -2.02 8.64
CA PHE A 52 -2.44 -1.17 8.31
C PHE A 52 -2.13 -1.20 6.80
N ILE A 53 -2.06 -2.38 6.20
CA ILE A 53 -1.79 -2.55 4.76
C ILE A 53 -2.91 -1.93 3.92
N ASP A 54 -4.18 -2.10 4.33
CA ASP A 54 -5.32 -1.49 3.65
C ASP A 54 -5.24 0.05 3.66
N ARG A 55 -4.88 0.65 4.81
CA ARG A 55 -4.65 2.10 4.91
C ARG A 55 -3.49 2.55 4.01
N LEU A 56 -2.39 1.80 4.03
CA LEU A 56 -1.22 2.10 3.19
C LEU A 56 -1.57 2.06 1.70
N ALA A 57 -2.43 1.12 1.28
CA ALA A 57 -2.92 1.03 -0.09
C ALA A 57 -3.79 2.24 -0.49
N LEU A 58 -4.64 2.73 0.42
CA LEU A 58 -5.43 3.94 0.21
C LEU A 58 -4.54 5.18 0.03
N ASP A 59 -3.46 5.28 0.81
CA ASP A 59 -2.51 6.39 0.73
C ASP A 59 -1.67 6.36 -0.57
N ALA A 60 -1.37 5.15 -1.06
CA ALA A 60 -0.64 4.95 -2.32
C ALA A 60 -1.51 5.13 -3.58
N SER A 61 -2.83 5.06 -3.45
CA SER A 61 -3.71 5.34 -4.57
C SER A 61 -3.55 6.80 -4.99
N PRO A 62 -3.19 7.10 -6.25
CA PRO A 62 -3.27 8.45 -6.74
C PRO A 62 -4.75 8.84 -6.69
N LYS A 63 -5.16 9.59 -5.65
CA LYS A 63 -6.45 10.28 -5.66
C LYS A 63 -6.62 10.86 -7.06
N PRO A 64 -7.78 10.71 -7.74
CA PRO A 64 -7.99 11.36 -9.01
C PRO A 64 -7.76 12.85 -8.76
N ARG A 65 -6.60 13.32 -9.21
CA ARG A 65 -6.25 14.73 -9.25
C ARG A 65 -7.28 15.29 -10.21
N LYS A 66 -8.39 15.83 -9.68
CA LYS A 66 -9.35 16.58 -10.47
C LYS A 66 -8.54 17.50 -11.38
N GLU A 67 -8.66 17.22 -12.67
CA GLU A 67 -8.32 18.05 -13.82
C GLU A 67 -7.38 19.22 -13.54
N ALA A 68 -6.08 18.94 -13.60
CA ALA A 68 -5.15 19.90 -14.18
C ALA A 68 -5.28 19.83 -15.72
N ARG A 69 -6.41 20.31 -16.28
CA ARG A 69 -6.56 20.68 -17.69
C ARG A 69 -7.65 21.75 -17.84
N SER A 70 -7.25 23.02 -17.71
CA SER A 70 -7.54 23.99 -18.77
C SER A 70 -6.56 25.16 -18.63
N GLY A 71 -5.38 24.96 -19.20
CA GLY A 71 -4.52 26.04 -19.64
C GLY A 71 -4.42 25.95 -21.15
N VAL A 72 -4.97 26.96 -21.82
CA VAL A 72 -4.72 27.43 -23.19
C VAL A 72 -5.35 26.64 -24.35
N ALA A 73 -6.33 27.28 -25.02
CA ALA A 73 -6.38 27.40 -26.48
C ALA A 73 -7.34 28.54 -26.92
N VAL A 74 -6.76 29.50 -27.64
CA VAL A 74 -7.31 30.60 -28.47
C VAL A 74 -7.89 31.82 -27.75
#